data_AF-T1JER8-F1
#
_entry.id   AF-T1JER8-F1
#
_cell.length_a   1.000
_cell.length_b   1.000
_cell.length_c   1.000
_cell.angle_alpha   90.00
_cell.angle_beta   90.00
_cell.angle_gamma   90.00
#
_symmetry.space_group_name_H-M   'P 1'
#
loop_
_entity.id
_entity.type
_entity.pdbx_description
1 polymer ?
#
loop_
_entity_poly.entity_id
_entity_poly.type
_entity_poly.pdbx_seq_one_letter_code
_entity_poly.pdbx_strand_id
1 'polypeptide(L)'
;MAGSDSLTILDQDCRTAIDFAELYFKTLDKCRHKLAKLYMDDARLLWNGNCVNGNEAITMFYKNLPISETLVCSLDTQRVLGEAVNGQTTILVLVAGTIKFQEKLATPFQQNFVLTVQKDDTANIIDQDCVAADKFTTLYFNNLDKCRHKLATLYMDDARLVWNGNCVNGKEEITMFYKNLPISETTLCSLDTQRVLGQAVNGQATIVVLVAGTIKFQEKPSTSFHQNFVLTVQKDVWKVATDCFRFQETVS
;
A
#
# COMPACT_ATOMS: atom_id res chain seq x y z
N MET A 1 -7.02 -17.10 -27.59
CA MET A 1 -7.33 -16.17 -26.48
C MET A 1 -6.22 -15.15 -26.19
N ALA A 2 -5.00 -15.25 -26.75
CA ALA A 2 -3.91 -14.28 -26.51
C ALA A 2 -4.03 -12.91 -27.25
N GLY A 3 -5.03 -12.76 -28.12
CA GLY A 3 -5.17 -11.58 -28.99
C GLY A 3 -5.92 -10.39 -28.36
N SER A 4 -6.82 -10.64 -27.39
CA SER A 4 -7.55 -9.56 -26.71
C SER A 4 -6.64 -8.78 -25.77
N ASP A 5 -5.87 -9.48 -24.96
CA ASP A 5 -5.09 -8.89 -23.87
C ASP A 5 -3.94 -8.03 -24.40
N SER A 6 -3.33 -8.44 -25.52
CA SER A 6 -2.24 -7.71 -26.16
C SER A 6 -2.68 -6.35 -26.72
N LEU A 7 -3.91 -6.27 -27.27
CA LEU A 7 -4.48 -5.01 -27.75
C LEU A 7 -4.84 -4.08 -26.59
N THR A 8 -5.36 -4.62 -25.49
CA THR A 8 -5.69 -3.84 -24.28
C THR A 8 -4.44 -3.24 -23.63
N ILE A 9 -3.35 -4.03 -23.62
CA ILE A 9 -2.02 -3.66 -23.14
C ILE A 9 -1.48 -2.46 -23.94
N LEU A 10 -1.44 -2.58 -25.27
CA LEU A 10 -0.92 -1.51 -26.13
C LEU A 10 -1.74 -0.22 -25.99
N ASP A 11 -3.06 -0.35 -25.96
CA ASP A 11 -3.98 0.80 -25.80
C ASP A 11 -3.78 1.50 -24.45
N GLN A 12 -3.49 0.75 -23.38
CA GLN A 12 -3.12 1.31 -22.08
C GLN A 12 -1.79 2.09 -22.12
N ASP A 13 -0.78 1.60 -22.84
CA ASP A 13 0.50 2.34 -22.98
C ASP A 13 0.31 3.65 -23.72
N CYS A 14 -0.45 3.62 -24.81
CA CYS A 14 -0.77 4.82 -25.60
C CYS A 14 -1.44 5.87 -24.73
N ARG A 15 -2.48 5.49 -23.97
CA ARG A 15 -3.15 6.40 -23.03
C ARG A 15 -2.19 6.94 -21.97
N THR A 16 -1.42 6.06 -21.33
CA THR A 16 -0.47 6.45 -20.28
C THR A 16 0.57 7.44 -20.81
N ALA A 17 1.06 7.23 -22.03
CA ALA A 17 2.05 8.10 -22.66
C ALA A 17 1.45 9.48 -23.00
N ILE A 18 0.22 9.52 -23.53
CA ILE A 18 -0.51 10.77 -23.80
C ILE A 18 -0.72 11.56 -22.50
N ASP A 19 -1.31 10.93 -21.49
CA ASP A 19 -1.60 11.54 -20.19
C ASP A 19 -0.31 12.07 -19.53
N PHE A 20 0.77 11.28 -19.59
CA PHE A 20 2.07 11.69 -19.08
C PHE A 20 2.63 12.90 -19.82
N ALA A 21 2.64 12.90 -21.16
CA ALA A 21 3.20 14.00 -21.93
C ALA A 21 2.42 15.31 -21.67
N GLU A 22 1.09 15.24 -21.65
CA GLU A 22 0.25 16.39 -21.30
C GLU A 22 0.57 16.92 -19.90
N LEU A 23 0.63 16.04 -18.90
CA LEU A 23 0.96 16.40 -17.53
C LEU A 23 2.36 17.01 -17.44
N TYR A 24 3.35 16.39 -18.08
CA TYR A 24 4.75 16.78 -18.03
C TYR A 24 4.95 18.18 -18.62
N PHE A 25 4.53 18.42 -19.87
CA PHE A 25 4.77 19.70 -20.54
C PHE A 25 3.91 20.83 -19.96
N LYS A 26 2.67 20.54 -19.52
CA LYS A 26 1.87 21.49 -18.74
C LYS A 26 2.56 21.86 -17.43
N THR A 27 3.21 20.90 -16.76
CA THR A 27 3.95 21.14 -15.52
C THR A 27 5.24 21.92 -15.78
N LEU A 28 5.96 21.62 -16.86
CA LEU A 28 7.18 22.35 -17.25
C LEU A 28 6.89 23.84 -17.48
N ASP A 29 5.81 24.14 -18.19
CA ASP A 29 5.45 25.51 -18.57
C ASP A 29 4.79 26.27 -17.41
N LYS A 30 3.89 25.64 -16.64
CA LYS A 30 3.07 26.34 -15.63
C LYS A 30 3.53 26.13 -14.17
N CYS A 31 4.15 25.00 -13.87
CA CYS A 31 4.36 24.51 -12.50
C CYS A 31 5.72 23.85 -12.28
N ARG A 32 6.80 24.35 -12.90
CA ARG A 32 8.13 23.67 -12.95
C ARG A 32 8.71 23.23 -11.61
N HIS A 33 8.40 23.94 -10.53
CA HIS A 33 8.80 23.55 -9.18
C HIS A 33 8.23 22.19 -8.72
N LYS A 34 7.20 21.68 -9.42
CA LYS A 34 6.61 20.35 -9.21
C LYS A 34 7.11 19.30 -10.20
N LEU A 35 7.86 19.70 -11.24
CA LEU A 35 8.23 18.80 -12.33
C LEU A 35 9.09 17.63 -11.85
N ALA A 36 9.98 17.87 -10.88
CA ALA A 36 10.80 16.84 -10.29
C ALA A 36 10.00 15.73 -9.58
N LYS A 37 8.74 15.97 -9.19
CA LYS A 37 7.86 14.92 -8.64
C LYS A 37 7.50 13.83 -9.66
N LEU A 38 7.71 14.09 -10.95
CA LEU A 38 7.53 13.11 -12.03
C LEU A 38 8.76 12.23 -12.25
N TYR A 39 9.85 12.49 -11.52
CA TYR A 39 11.10 11.73 -11.57
C TYR A 39 11.23 10.88 -10.32
N MET A 40 11.84 9.69 -10.46
CA MET A 40 12.30 8.91 -9.30
C MET A 40 13.44 9.62 -8.56
N ASP A 41 13.73 9.21 -7.33
CA ASP A 41 14.77 9.83 -6.50
C ASP A 41 16.17 9.73 -7.12
N ASP A 42 16.47 8.59 -7.75
CA ASP A 42 17.72 8.26 -8.42
C ASP A 42 17.70 8.52 -9.94
N ALA A 43 16.66 9.20 -10.43
CA ALA A 43 16.47 9.43 -11.86
C ALA A 43 17.62 10.23 -12.50
N ARG A 44 17.77 10.06 -13.81
CA ARG A 44 18.76 10.77 -14.61
C ARG A 44 18.09 11.56 -15.72
N LEU A 45 18.44 12.83 -15.84
CA LEU A 45 18.06 13.68 -16.95
C LEU A 45 19.27 13.90 -17.84
N LEU A 46 19.15 13.56 -19.12
CA LEU A 46 20.15 13.92 -20.13
C LEU A 46 19.61 15.10 -20.95
N TRP A 47 20.23 16.27 -20.78
CA TRP A 47 19.86 17.50 -21.48
C TRP A 47 20.97 17.96 -22.42
N ASN A 48 20.73 17.85 -23.74
CA ASN A 48 21.72 18.19 -24.78
C ASN A 48 23.11 17.58 -24.51
N GLY A 49 23.13 16.31 -24.10
CA GLY A 49 24.36 15.57 -23.77
C GLY A 49 24.90 15.77 -22.35
N ASN A 50 24.33 16.68 -21.55
CA ASN A 50 24.72 16.89 -20.16
C ASN A 50 23.85 16.08 -19.21
N CYS A 51 24.48 15.31 -18.32
CA CYS A 51 23.78 14.48 -17.35
C CYS A 51 23.52 15.24 -16.05
N VAL A 52 22.27 15.21 -15.58
CA VAL A 52 21.83 15.70 -14.28
C VAL A 52 21.31 14.51 -13.50
N ASN A 53 21.98 14.19 -12.38
CA ASN A 53 21.71 12.98 -11.60
C ASN A 53 20.97 13.29 -10.31
N GLY A 54 19.89 12.57 -10.06
CA GLY A 54 19.12 12.65 -8.82
C GLY A 54 18.07 13.76 -8.82
N ASN A 55 17.01 13.54 -8.06
CA ASN A 55 15.82 14.39 -8.04
C ASN A 55 16.11 15.85 -7.62
N GLU A 56 17.00 16.05 -6.64
CA GLU A 56 17.38 17.39 -6.17
C GLU A 56 18.10 18.20 -7.27
N ALA A 57 19.05 17.59 -7.96
CA ALA A 57 19.76 18.24 -9.05
C ALA A 57 18.83 18.55 -10.23
N ILE A 58 17.91 17.62 -10.56
CA ILE A 58 16.88 17.82 -11.59
C ILE A 58 15.94 18.98 -11.20
N THR A 59 15.55 19.06 -9.92
CA THR A 59 14.75 20.17 -9.39
C THR A 59 15.46 21.50 -9.60
N MET A 60 16.74 21.58 -9.24
CA MET A 60 17.53 22.80 -9.39
C MET A 60 17.74 23.17 -10.86
N PHE A 61 17.98 22.17 -11.73
CA PHE A 61 18.10 22.35 -13.17
C PHE A 61 16.84 23.03 -13.76
N TYR A 62 15.65 22.46 -13.52
CA TYR A 62 14.41 23.02 -14.07
C TYR A 62 14.02 24.37 -13.46
N LYS A 63 14.35 24.63 -12.20
CA LYS A 63 14.17 25.96 -11.58
C LYS A 63 14.98 27.05 -12.28
N ASN A 64 16.16 26.71 -12.77
CA ASN A 64 17.08 27.64 -13.41
C ASN A 64 16.83 27.83 -14.92
N LEU A 65 15.96 27.02 -15.54
CA LEU A 65 15.59 27.22 -16.94
C LEU A 65 14.73 28.49 -17.12
N PRO A 66 14.81 29.18 -18.27
CA PRO A 66 13.86 30.24 -18.61
C PRO A 66 12.42 29.72 -18.68
N ILE A 67 11.43 30.62 -18.58
CA ILE A 67 10.02 30.26 -18.79
C ILE A 67 9.84 29.73 -20.22
N SER A 68 9.11 28.64 -20.35
CA SER A 68 8.88 27.94 -21.62
C SER A 68 7.40 27.92 -21.99
N GLU A 69 7.15 27.84 -23.29
CA GLU A 69 5.88 27.43 -23.88
C GLU A 69 6.17 26.27 -24.83
N THR A 70 5.50 25.14 -24.61
CA THR A 70 5.73 23.91 -25.36
C THR A 70 4.49 23.52 -26.17
N LEU A 71 4.68 23.19 -27.44
CA LEU A 71 3.69 22.53 -28.29
C LEU A 71 4.17 21.14 -28.64
N VAL A 72 3.44 20.11 -28.21
CA VAL A 72 3.68 18.71 -28.60
C VAL A 72 3.03 18.47 -29.96
N CYS A 73 3.80 17.96 -30.93
CA CYS A 73 3.33 17.70 -32.30
C CYS A 73 3.15 16.21 -32.57
N SER A 74 4.00 15.37 -31.99
CA SER A 74 3.92 13.91 -32.14
C SER A 74 4.37 13.19 -30.89
N LEU A 75 3.78 12.04 -30.65
CA LEU A 75 4.12 11.14 -29.57
C LEU A 75 4.11 9.71 -30.10
N ASP A 76 5.14 8.95 -29.74
CA ASP A 76 5.19 7.50 -29.94
C ASP A 76 5.48 6.82 -28.61
N THR A 77 5.03 5.58 -28.45
CA THR A 77 5.31 4.78 -27.25
C THR A 77 5.57 3.34 -27.60
N GLN A 78 6.56 2.75 -26.93
CA GLN A 78 6.96 1.37 -27.11
C GLN A 78 7.18 0.71 -25.77
N ARG A 79 6.63 -0.49 -25.60
CA ARG A 79 6.86 -1.26 -24.38
C ARG A 79 8.27 -1.84 -24.37
N VAL A 80 8.95 -1.70 -23.24
CA VAL A 80 10.25 -2.34 -23.02
C VAL A 80 10.04 -3.79 -22.61
N LEU A 81 10.81 -4.71 -23.20
CA LEU A 81 10.73 -6.14 -22.89
C LEU A 81 11.03 -6.37 -21.40
N GLY A 82 10.20 -7.16 -20.73
CA GLY A 82 10.29 -7.39 -19.29
C GLY A 82 11.66 -7.90 -18.83
N GLU A 83 12.32 -8.74 -19.64
CA GLU A 83 13.68 -9.25 -19.34
C GLU A 83 14.72 -8.14 -19.21
N ALA A 84 14.57 -7.04 -19.97
CA ALA A 84 15.49 -5.90 -19.93
C ALA A 84 15.27 -4.99 -18.71
N VAL A 85 14.13 -5.14 -18.02
CA VAL A 85 13.69 -4.28 -16.91
C VAL A 85 13.27 -5.09 -15.68
N ASN A 86 13.84 -6.29 -15.51
CA ASN A 86 13.58 -7.17 -14.36
C ASN A 86 12.09 -7.42 -14.07
N GLY A 87 11.27 -7.52 -15.13
CA GLY A 87 9.83 -7.76 -15.06
C GLY A 87 8.98 -6.53 -14.68
N GLN A 88 9.56 -5.33 -14.57
CA GLN A 88 8.81 -4.11 -14.33
C GLN A 88 8.02 -3.68 -15.58
N THR A 89 6.82 -3.12 -15.38
CA THR A 89 6.07 -2.49 -16.47
C THR A 89 6.76 -1.18 -16.85
N THR A 90 7.44 -1.17 -18.00
CA THR A 90 8.20 -0.02 -18.49
C THR A 90 7.86 0.31 -19.94
N ILE A 91 7.67 1.59 -20.24
CA ILE A 91 7.44 2.11 -21.59
C ILE A 91 8.48 3.18 -21.95
N LEU A 92 8.90 3.18 -23.20
CA LEU A 92 9.69 4.25 -23.82
C LEU A 92 8.72 5.18 -24.54
N VAL A 93 8.65 6.44 -24.10
CA VAL A 93 7.83 7.47 -24.74
C VAL A 93 8.76 8.43 -25.48
N LEU A 94 8.49 8.65 -26.77
CA LEU A 94 9.21 9.61 -27.60
C LEU A 94 8.26 10.77 -27.92
N VAL A 95 8.66 11.97 -27.57
CA VAL A 95 7.88 13.18 -27.83
C VAL A 95 8.69 14.11 -28.73
N ALA A 96 8.04 14.64 -29.77
CA ALA A 96 8.60 15.70 -30.58
C ALA A 96 7.63 16.88 -30.64
N GLY A 97 8.18 18.08 -30.73
CA GLY A 97 7.39 19.30 -30.69
C GLY A 97 8.24 20.54 -30.91
N THR A 98 7.69 21.68 -30.54
CA THR A 98 8.42 22.95 -30.48
C THR A 98 8.40 23.48 -29.06
N ILE A 99 9.52 24.07 -28.64
CA ILE A 99 9.67 24.73 -27.35
C ILE A 99 10.16 26.15 -27.58
N LYS A 100 9.52 27.10 -26.91
CA LYS A 100 9.88 28.51 -26.96
C LYS A 100 10.27 28.97 -25.56
N PHE A 101 11.50 29.46 -25.41
CA PHE A 101 11.97 30.03 -24.16
C PHE A 101 11.90 31.55 -24.21
N GLN A 102 11.06 32.17 -23.37
CA GLN A 102 10.85 33.62 -23.32
C GLN A 102 10.58 34.21 -24.74
N GLU A 103 11.21 35.33 -25.10
CA GLU A 103 11.05 36.00 -26.40
C GLU A 103 11.89 35.37 -27.54
N LYS A 104 12.51 34.21 -27.31
CA LYS A 104 13.27 33.51 -28.36
C LYS A 104 12.35 32.89 -29.41
N LEU A 105 12.92 32.57 -30.56
CA LEU A 105 12.24 31.80 -31.60
C LEU A 105 11.90 30.38 -31.07
N ALA A 106 10.72 29.89 -31.42
CA ALA A 106 10.35 28.50 -31.14
C ALA A 106 11.33 27.55 -31.84
N THR A 107 11.87 26.60 -31.09
CA THR A 107 12.88 25.65 -31.56
C THR A 107 12.30 24.24 -31.53
N PRO A 108 12.49 23.42 -32.57
CA PRO A 108 12.06 22.03 -32.52
C PRO A 108 12.85 21.25 -31.46
N PHE A 109 12.20 20.32 -30.78
CA PHE A 109 12.84 19.43 -29.82
C PHE A 109 12.37 17.99 -30.00
N GLN A 110 13.19 17.07 -29.51
CA GLN A 110 12.83 15.69 -29.26
C GLN A 110 13.21 15.34 -27.83
N GLN A 111 12.32 14.65 -27.13
CA GLN A 111 12.55 14.21 -25.76
C GLN A 111 12.04 12.78 -25.58
N ASN A 112 12.92 11.93 -25.06
CA ASN A 112 12.62 10.55 -24.76
C ASN A 112 12.46 10.38 -23.24
N PHE A 113 11.49 9.56 -22.84
CA PHE A 113 11.21 9.22 -21.46
C PHE A 113 11.20 7.70 -21.31
N VAL A 114 11.87 7.20 -20.29
CA VAL A 114 11.70 5.81 -19.85
C VAL A 114 10.82 5.87 -18.61
N LEU A 115 9.56 5.45 -18.75
CA LEU A 115 8.58 5.47 -17.68
C LEU A 115 8.42 4.05 -17.14
N THR A 116 8.78 3.86 -15.88
CA THR A 116 8.57 2.59 -15.18
C THR A 116 7.48 2.79 -14.15
N VAL A 117 6.49 1.91 -14.15
CA VAL A 117 5.45 1.90 -13.12
C VAL A 117 6.12 1.64 -11.78
N GLN A 118 6.08 2.65 -10.91
CA GLN A 118 6.23 2.38 -9.49
C GLN A 118 4.95 1.68 -9.05
N LYS A 119 5.08 0.39 -8.68
CA LYS A 119 4.02 -0.25 -7.92
C LYS A 119 3.86 0.58 -6.64
N ASP A 120 2.69 1.16 -6.45
CA ASP A 120 2.36 1.91 -5.25
C ASP A 120 2.68 1.03 -4.04
N ASP A 121 3.62 1.44 -3.20
CA ASP A 121 3.98 0.71 -1.98
C ASP A 121 2.74 0.45 -1.13
N THR A 122 1.72 1.31 -1.24
CA THR A 122 0.42 1.14 -0.58
C THR A 122 -0.22 -0.19 -0.92
N ALA A 123 -0.22 -0.61 -2.19
CA ALA A 123 -0.83 -1.89 -2.59
C ALA A 123 -0.04 -3.08 -2.00
N ASN A 124 1.28 -3.04 -2.07
CA ASN A 124 2.14 -4.06 -1.49
C ASN A 124 1.98 -4.14 0.04
N ILE A 125 1.85 -2.98 0.70
CA ILE A 125 1.64 -2.89 2.15
C ILE A 125 0.27 -3.47 2.53
N ILE A 126 -0.79 -3.14 1.77
CA ILE A 126 -2.13 -3.69 1.99
C ILE A 126 -2.10 -5.23 1.83
N ASP A 127 -1.45 -5.74 0.80
CA ASP A 127 -1.30 -7.19 0.59
C ASP A 127 -0.55 -7.86 1.76
N GLN A 128 0.51 -7.24 2.26
CA GLN A 128 1.24 -7.71 3.45
C GLN A 128 0.37 -7.72 4.70
N ASP A 129 -0.46 -6.69 4.89
CA ASP A 129 -1.37 -6.56 6.02
C ASP A 129 -2.48 -7.63 5.97
N CYS A 130 -3.02 -7.91 4.79
CA CYS A 130 -3.96 -9.02 4.54
C CYS A 130 -3.34 -10.37 4.91
N VAL A 131 -2.12 -10.65 4.44
CA VAL A 131 -1.39 -11.88 4.77
C VAL A 131 -1.08 -11.98 6.26
N ALA A 132 -0.74 -10.86 6.91
CA ALA A 132 -0.49 -10.83 8.35
C ALA A 132 -1.76 -11.13 9.16
N ALA A 133 -2.90 -10.56 8.78
CA ALA A 133 -4.19 -10.78 9.43
C ALA A 133 -4.66 -12.24 9.31
N ASP A 134 -4.53 -12.84 8.12
CA ASP A 134 -4.88 -14.25 7.88
C ASP A 134 -4.02 -15.21 8.73
N LYS A 135 -2.70 -15.00 8.72
CA LYS A 135 -1.77 -15.78 9.55
C LYS A 135 -2.03 -15.61 11.05
N PHE A 136 -2.26 -14.37 11.48
CA PHE A 136 -2.55 -14.05 12.88
C PHE A 136 -3.84 -14.76 13.33
N THR A 137 -4.94 -14.61 12.60
CA THR A 137 -6.24 -15.18 13.01
C THR A 137 -6.21 -16.70 13.01
N THR A 138 -5.59 -17.32 12.00
CA THR A 138 -5.35 -18.76 11.96
C THR A 138 -4.60 -19.23 13.20
N LEU A 139 -3.49 -18.58 13.55
CA LEU A 139 -2.70 -18.91 14.73
C LEU A 139 -3.48 -18.66 16.04
N TYR A 140 -4.17 -17.54 16.13
CA TYR A 140 -4.91 -17.09 17.30
C TYR A 140 -6.02 -18.09 17.66
N PHE A 141 -6.92 -18.40 16.73
CA PHE A 141 -8.06 -19.29 17.01
C PHE A 141 -7.62 -20.75 17.18
N ASN A 142 -6.57 -21.20 16.48
CA ASN A 142 -5.98 -22.51 16.74
C ASN A 142 -5.39 -22.59 18.17
N ASN A 143 -4.74 -21.52 18.66
CA ASN A 143 -4.28 -21.46 20.04
C ASN A 143 -5.44 -21.35 21.04
N LEU A 144 -6.50 -20.60 20.73
CA LEU A 144 -7.68 -20.49 21.58
C LEU A 144 -8.35 -21.84 21.81
N ASP A 145 -8.49 -22.63 20.76
CA ASP A 145 -9.22 -23.91 20.84
C ASP A 145 -8.32 -25.06 21.33
N LYS A 146 -7.05 -25.10 20.92
CA LYS A 146 -6.17 -26.27 21.16
C LYS A 146 -5.00 -26.03 22.12
N CYS A 147 -4.54 -24.79 22.30
CA CYS A 147 -3.26 -24.49 22.94
C CYS A 147 -3.28 -23.17 23.74
N ARG A 148 -4.27 -22.97 24.63
CA ARG A 148 -4.50 -21.67 25.30
C ARG A 148 -3.31 -21.10 26.06
N HIS A 149 -2.44 -21.97 26.59
CA HIS A 149 -1.20 -21.55 27.24
C HIS A 149 -0.27 -20.75 26.31
N LYS A 150 -0.39 -20.92 24.98
CA LYS A 150 0.37 -20.16 23.96
C LYS A 150 -0.28 -18.83 23.61
N LEU A 151 -1.55 -18.61 23.93
CA LEU A 151 -2.29 -17.40 23.57
C LEU A 151 -1.63 -16.14 24.17
N ALA A 152 -1.11 -16.26 25.40
CA ALA A 152 -0.34 -15.23 26.09
C ALA A 152 0.81 -14.66 25.25
N THR A 153 1.44 -15.49 24.41
CA THR A 153 2.56 -15.07 23.57
C THR A 153 2.15 -14.13 22.44
N LEU A 154 0.86 -14.00 22.15
CA LEU A 154 0.34 -13.12 21.10
C LEU A 154 0.06 -11.70 21.62
N TYR A 155 -0.06 -11.48 22.93
CA TYR A 155 -0.38 -10.18 23.50
C TYR A 155 0.88 -9.37 23.87
N MET A 156 0.77 -8.05 23.77
CA MET A 156 1.69 -7.11 24.43
C MET A 156 1.53 -7.19 25.95
N ASP A 157 2.57 -6.82 26.70
CA ASP A 157 2.55 -6.89 28.16
C ASP A 157 1.47 -5.94 28.75
N ASP A 158 1.25 -4.78 28.13
CA ASP A 158 0.24 -3.78 28.47
C ASP A 158 -1.07 -3.89 27.67
N ALA A 159 -1.32 -5.03 27.02
CA ALA A 159 -2.50 -5.23 26.19
C ALA A 159 -3.82 -5.16 26.97
N ARG A 160 -4.91 -4.88 26.26
CA ARG A 160 -6.26 -4.80 26.84
C ARG A 160 -7.23 -5.71 26.11
N LEU A 161 -8.00 -6.48 26.88
CA LEU A 161 -9.12 -7.28 26.40
C LEU A 161 -10.43 -6.69 26.91
N VAL A 162 -11.42 -6.58 26.03
CA VAL A 162 -12.81 -6.27 26.38
C VAL A 162 -13.68 -7.44 25.95
N TRP A 163 -14.17 -8.22 26.90
CA TRP A 163 -15.00 -9.40 26.65
C TRP A 163 -16.45 -9.15 27.06
N ASN A 164 -17.36 -9.01 26.09
CA ASN A 164 -18.76 -8.65 26.30
C ASN A 164 -18.92 -7.39 27.19
N GLY A 165 -18.04 -6.41 27.01
CA GLY A 165 -18.01 -5.16 27.80
C GLY A 165 -17.22 -5.22 29.10
N ASN A 166 -16.71 -6.38 29.50
CA ASN A 166 -15.86 -6.52 30.69
C ASN A 166 -14.39 -6.34 30.32
N CYS A 167 -13.70 -5.41 31.00
CA CYS A 167 -12.30 -5.10 30.71
C CYS A 167 -11.34 -5.98 31.52
N VAL A 168 -10.31 -6.52 30.85
CA VAL A 168 -9.19 -7.27 31.43
C VAL A 168 -7.90 -6.63 30.92
N ASN A 169 -7.05 -6.17 31.85
CA ASN A 169 -5.87 -5.36 31.53
C ASN A 169 -4.59 -6.11 31.87
N GLY A 170 -3.63 -6.08 30.94
CA GLY A 170 -2.33 -6.71 31.11
C GLY A 170 -2.35 -8.19 30.69
N LYS A 171 -1.23 -8.62 30.13
CA LYS A 171 -1.06 -9.96 29.56
C LYS A 171 -1.28 -11.08 30.56
N GLU A 172 -0.85 -10.92 31.81
CA GLU A 172 -1.02 -11.92 32.87
C GLU A 172 -2.50 -12.18 33.15
N GLU A 173 -3.28 -11.12 33.32
CA GLU A 173 -4.73 -11.19 33.59
C GLU A 173 -5.49 -11.74 32.38
N ILE A 174 -5.14 -11.31 31.17
CA ILE A 174 -5.70 -11.86 29.92
C ILE A 174 -5.42 -13.36 29.82
N THR A 175 -4.20 -13.79 30.17
CA THR A 175 -3.82 -15.20 30.16
C THR A 175 -4.65 -16.00 31.16
N MET A 176 -4.85 -15.47 32.36
CA MET A 176 -5.68 -16.10 33.39
C MET A 176 -7.15 -16.18 32.96
N PHE A 177 -7.67 -15.11 32.35
CA PHE A 177 -9.02 -15.07 31.79
C PHE A 177 -9.26 -16.20 30.78
N TYR A 178 -8.41 -16.35 29.77
CA TYR A 178 -8.57 -17.40 28.76
C TYR A 178 -8.40 -18.81 29.32
N LYS A 179 -7.54 -19.01 30.32
CA LYS A 179 -7.40 -20.32 31.01
C LYS A 179 -8.69 -20.75 31.72
N ASN A 180 -9.48 -19.78 32.21
CA ASN A 180 -10.71 -20.04 32.94
C ASN A 180 -11.94 -20.20 32.03
N LEU A 181 -11.83 -19.96 30.73
CA LEU A 181 -12.94 -20.22 29.79
C LEU A 181 -13.15 -21.73 29.61
N PRO A 182 -14.38 -22.20 29.34
CA PRO A 182 -14.62 -23.59 28.90
C PRO A 182 -13.92 -23.87 27.57
N ILE A 183 -13.65 -25.13 27.24
CA ILE A 183 -13.07 -25.51 25.92
C ILE A 183 -13.98 -24.99 24.80
N SER A 184 -13.39 -24.52 23.70
CA SER A 184 -14.09 -23.90 22.57
C SER A 184 -13.75 -24.58 21.25
N GLU A 185 -14.69 -24.52 20.32
CA GLU A 185 -14.49 -24.77 18.88
C GLU A 185 -14.96 -23.55 18.11
N THR A 186 -14.08 -22.95 17.33
CA THR A 186 -14.35 -21.70 16.61
C THR A 186 -14.33 -21.91 15.11
N THR A 187 -15.33 -21.35 14.42
CA THR A 187 -15.39 -21.31 12.94
C THR A 187 -15.56 -19.86 12.50
N LEU A 188 -14.59 -19.35 11.73
CA LEU A 188 -14.64 -18.01 11.15
C LEU A 188 -15.46 -18.01 9.87
N CYS A 189 -16.26 -16.98 9.66
CA CYS A 189 -17.04 -16.76 8.43
C CYS A 189 -16.64 -15.47 7.69
N SER A 190 -16.02 -14.51 8.39
CA SER A 190 -15.47 -13.32 7.76
C SER A 190 -14.18 -12.86 8.44
N LEU A 191 -13.32 -12.27 7.62
CA LEU A 191 -12.06 -11.62 8.00
C LEU A 191 -11.93 -10.34 7.18
N ASP A 192 -11.67 -9.23 7.84
CA ASP A 192 -11.28 -7.96 7.23
C ASP A 192 -10.06 -7.39 7.96
N THR A 193 -9.26 -6.59 7.27
CA THR A 193 -8.13 -5.88 7.87
C THR A 193 -7.93 -4.51 7.26
N GLN A 194 -7.56 -3.55 8.10
CA GLN A 194 -7.34 -2.18 7.70
C GLN A 194 -6.09 -1.63 8.38
N ARG A 195 -5.24 -0.94 7.63
CA ARG A 195 -4.06 -0.29 8.19
C ARG A 195 -4.45 0.96 8.96
N VAL A 196 -3.86 1.14 10.14
CA VAL A 196 -4.02 2.36 10.92
C VAL A 196 -3.09 3.44 10.36
N LEU A 197 -3.61 4.65 10.19
CA LEU A 197 -2.81 5.79 9.72
C LEU A 197 -1.66 6.05 10.68
N GLY A 198 -0.43 6.19 10.15
CA GLY A 198 0.77 6.36 10.97
C GLY A 198 0.69 7.52 11.96
N GLN A 199 -0.03 8.59 11.66
CA GLN A 199 -0.24 9.73 12.58
C GLN A 199 -0.97 9.32 13.87
N ALA A 200 -1.86 8.33 13.82
CA ALA A 200 -2.61 7.86 14.99
C ALA A 200 -1.79 6.91 15.88
N VAL A 201 -0.67 6.38 15.37
CA VAL A 201 0.15 5.34 16.02
C VAL A 201 1.64 5.70 16.04
N ASN A 202 1.97 6.99 15.94
CA ASN A 202 3.35 7.50 15.96
C ASN A 202 4.30 6.80 14.96
N GLY A 203 3.80 6.47 13.77
CA GLY A 203 4.54 5.81 12.70
C GLY A 203 4.76 4.30 12.87
N GLN A 204 4.22 3.70 13.93
CA GLN A 204 4.31 2.26 14.15
C GLN A 204 3.45 1.49 13.14
N ALA A 205 3.94 0.33 12.67
CA ALA A 205 3.15 -0.55 11.82
C ALA A 205 2.03 -1.19 12.64
N THR A 206 0.80 -0.75 12.38
CA THR A 206 -0.41 -1.15 13.12
C THR A 206 -1.55 -1.44 12.15
N ILE A 207 -2.25 -2.56 12.38
CA ILE A 207 -3.44 -2.95 11.62
C ILE A 207 -4.60 -3.25 12.57
N VAL A 208 -5.82 -2.98 12.11
CA VAL A 208 -7.05 -3.43 12.76
C VAL A 208 -7.54 -4.66 12.01
N VAL A 209 -7.73 -5.76 12.73
CA VAL A 209 -8.28 -7.01 12.20
C VAL A 209 -9.69 -7.18 12.74
N LEU A 210 -10.66 -7.42 11.87
CA LEU A 210 -12.04 -7.70 12.25
C LEU A 210 -12.40 -9.12 11.81
N VAL A 211 -12.99 -9.88 12.72
CA VAL A 211 -13.49 -11.22 12.43
C VAL A 211 -14.93 -11.37 12.90
N ALA A 212 -15.68 -12.18 12.16
CA ALA A 212 -16.95 -12.72 12.61
C ALA A 212 -16.97 -14.22 12.40
N GLY A 213 -17.76 -14.91 13.22
CA GLY A 213 -17.85 -16.35 13.16
C GLY A 213 -18.84 -16.91 14.15
N THR A 214 -18.72 -18.20 14.39
CA THR A 214 -19.43 -18.92 15.44
C THR A 214 -18.43 -19.56 16.38
N ILE A 215 -18.74 -19.53 17.66
CA ILE A 215 -17.96 -20.19 18.71
C ILE A 215 -18.88 -21.10 19.52
N LYS A 216 -18.42 -22.31 19.76
CA LYS A 216 -19.12 -23.31 20.57
C LYS A 216 -18.29 -23.63 21.78
N PHE A 217 -18.78 -23.26 22.96
CA PHE A 217 -18.18 -23.68 24.22
C PHE A 217 -18.69 -25.07 24.62
N GLN A 218 -17.89 -25.82 25.37
CA GLN A 218 -18.27 -27.10 25.93
C GLN A 218 -19.63 -26.99 26.66
N GLU A 219 -20.54 -27.91 26.35
CA GLU A 219 -21.90 -27.98 26.91
C GLU A 219 -22.79 -26.73 26.66
N LYS A 220 -22.38 -25.85 25.74
CA LYS A 220 -23.18 -24.68 25.32
C LYS A 220 -23.55 -24.76 23.83
N PRO A 221 -24.68 -24.16 23.41
CA PRO A 221 -24.99 -24.02 22.00
C PRO A 221 -23.96 -23.14 21.29
N SER A 222 -23.83 -23.35 19.98
CA SER A 222 -23.01 -22.46 19.13
C SER A 222 -23.61 -21.06 19.13
N THR A 223 -22.77 -20.04 19.29
CA THR A 223 -23.18 -18.63 19.33
C THR A 223 -22.34 -17.83 18.36
N SER A 224 -22.99 -16.94 17.60
CA SER A 224 -22.28 -16.03 16.69
C SER A 224 -21.53 -14.95 17.48
N PHE A 225 -20.41 -14.49 16.97
CA PHE A 225 -19.60 -13.45 17.60
C PHE A 225 -18.97 -12.51 16.59
N HIS A 226 -18.60 -11.34 17.08
CA HIS A 226 -17.63 -10.45 16.46
C HIS A 226 -16.43 -10.28 17.38
N GLN A 227 -15.25 -10.22 16.78
CA GLN A 227 -14.04 -9.86 17.51
C GLN A 227 -13.21 -8.91 16.67
N ASN A 228 -12.65 -7.87 17.28
CA ASN A 228 -11.69 -7.01 16.63
C ASN A 228 -10.38 -6.98 17.42
N PHE A 229 -9.28 -6.83 16.68
CA PHE A 229 -7.94 -6.75 17.23
C PHE A 229 -7.24 -5.52 16.69
N VAL A 230 -6.48 -4.85 17.53
CA VAL A 230 -5.46 -3.89 17.10
C VAL A 230 -4.12 -4.58 17.24
N LEU A 231 -3.50 -4.90 16.12
CA LEU A 231 -2.19 -5.55 16.06
C LEU A 231 -1.11 -4.52 15.78
N THR A 232 0.00 -4.63 16.50
CA THR A 232 1.12 -3.72 16.36
C THR A 232 2.43 -4.51 16.32
N VAL A 233 3.35 -4.11 15.44
CA VAL A 233 4.67 -4.77 15.33
C VAL A 233 5.52 -4.42 16.55
N GLN A 234 6.00 -5.45 17.25
CA GLN A 234 7.05 -5.38 18.26
C GLN A 234 8.15 -6.38 17.93
N LYS A 235 9.40 -5.91 17.79
CA LYS A 235 10.57 -6.76 17.47
C LYS A 235 10.28 -7.69 16.29
N ASP A 236 9.74 -7.13 15.21
CA ASP A 236 9.37 -7.82 13.97
C ASP A 236 8.25 -8.88 14.08
N VAL A 237 7.49 -8.87 15.17
CA VAL A 237 6.34 -9.77 15.38
C VAL A 237 5.08 -8.97 15.67
N TRP A 238 3.98 -9.35 15.02
CA TRP A 238 2.65 -8.80 15.30
C TRP A 238 2.16 -9.22 16.68
N LYS A 239 1.80 -8.25 17.52
CA LYS A 239 1.25 -8.47 18.87
C LYS A 239 -0.06 -7.74 19.06
N VAL A 240 -0.95 -8.31 19.85
CA VAL A 240 -2.24 -7.71 20.21
C VAL A 240 -2.01 -6.60 21.22
N ALA A 241 -2.37 -5.37 20.84
CA ALA A 241 -2.45 -4.21 21.73
C ALA A 241 -3.84 -4.10 22.35
N THR A 242 -4.90 -4.29 21.54
CA THR A 242 -6.29 -4.30 22.00
C THR A 242 -7.04 -5.47 21.37
N ASP A 243 -7.93 -6.09 22.15
CA ASP A 243 -8.83 -7.17 21.75
C ASP A 243 -10.23 -6.84 22.27
N CYS A 244 -11.25 -6.80 21.41
CA CYS A 244 -12.63 -6.66 21.82
C CYS A 244 -13.48 -7.79 21.24
N PHE A 245 -14.03 -8.62 22.11
CA PHE A 245 -14.90 -9.73 21.79
C PHE A 245 -16.34 -9.43 22.22
N ARG A 246 -17.31 -9.76 21.36
CA ARG A 246 -18.74 -9.65 21.68
C ARG A 246 -19.56 -10.75 21.02
N PHE A 247 -20.45 -11.40 21.78
CA PHE A 247 -21.48 -12.27 21.22
C PHE A 247 -22.56 -11.46 20.50
N GLN A 248 -23.11 -12.04 19.44
CA GLN A 248 -24.34 -11.55 18.82
C GLN A 248 -25.52 -12.10 19.62
N GLU A 249 -25.96 -11.34 20.62
CA GLU A 249 -27.15 -11.64 21.40
C GLU A 249 -28.28 -10.68 21.00
N THR A 250 -29.51 -11.15 21.04
CA THR A 250 -30.69 -10.30 20.86
C THR A 250 -30.76 -9.29 21.99
N VAL A 251 -30.87 -8.01 21.65
CA VAL A 251 -31.15 -6.97 22.65
C VAL A 251 -32.61 -7.15 23.08
N SER A 252 -32.82 -7.61 24.32
CA SER A 252 -34.14 -7.71 24.95
C SER A 252 -34.50 -6.42 25.69
#